data_AF-A0A9D9SCJ6-F1
#
_entry.id   AF-A0A9D9SCJ6-F1
#
_cell.length_a   1.000
_cell.length_b   1.000
_cell.length_c   1.000
_cell.angle_alpha   90.00
_cell.angle_beta   90.00
_cell.angle_gamma   90.00
#
_symmetry.space_group_name_H-M   'P 1'
#
loop_
_entity.id
_entity.type
_entity.pdbx_description
1 polymer ?
#
loop_
_entity_poly.entity_id
_entity_poly.type
_entity_poly.pdbx_seq_one_letter_code
_entity_poly.pdbx_strand_id
1 'polypeptide(L)'
;GVLSARPLLAHCVHASADDIRRIDGYGARVAHCPKSNAKFGHGYAPFEAFLDAGIAVGLGSDSVASNNVCDLLEESRFAALAARNRPDSQRFVSAREALTAATLGGARALGLDDQIGTLEPGKQADIAVVSLTSLAQQPVTDIHAALVFSSNARDVVMTMVAGNDVFRQSVKR
;
A
#
# COMPACT_ATOMS: atom_id res chain seq x y z
N GLY A 1 26.37 8.96 5.26
CA GLY A 1 25.56 8.94 6.50
C GLY A 1 24.58 7.79 6.45
N VAL A 2 23.64 7.67 7.40
CA VAL A 2 22.66 6.54 7.43
C VAL A 2 21.88 6.39 6.12
N LEU A 3 21.47 7.49 5.48
CA LEU A 3 20.72 7.45 4.21
C LEU A 3 21.53 6.83 3.06
N SER A 4 22.87 6.85 3.12
CA SER A 4 23.73 6.21 2.12
C SER A 4 23.56 4.69 2.06
N ALA A 5 23.03 4.07 3.11
CA ALA A 5 22.66 2.65 3.13
C ALA A 5 21.32 2.36 2.43
N ARG A 6 20.64 3.39 1.89
CA ARG A 6 19.32 3.30 1.24
C ARG A 6 18.27 2.61 2.13
N PRO A 7 18.07 3.04 3.39
CA PRO A 7 17.19 2.34 4.31
C PRO A 7 15.73 2.31 3.84
N LEU A 8 14.96 1.36 4.38
CA LEU A 8 13.50 1.43 4.42
C LEU A 8 13.11 2.24 5.68
N LEU A 9 12.60 3.44 5.47
CA LEU A 9 12.19 4.37 6.52
C LEU A 9 10.72 4.15 6.84
N ALA A 10 10.42 3.82 8.10
CA ALA A 10 9.06 3.61 8.54
C ALA A 10 8.37 4.94 8.90
N HIS A 11 7.07 5.03 8.63
CA HIS A 11 6.16 6.12 8.98
C HIS A 11 6.39 7.45 8.25
N CYS A 12 7.55 8.09 8.45
CA CYS A 12 7.92 9.39 7.88
C CYS A 12 6.84 10.48 8.05
N VAL A 13 6.16 10.52 9.20
CA VAL A 13 4.96 11.36 9.42
C VAL A 13 5.23 12.85 9.27
N HIS A 14 6.40 13.31 9.74
CA HIS A 14 6.78 14.72 9.75
C HIS A 14 7.87 15.06 8.71
N ALA A 15 7.96 14.28 7.63
CA ALA A 15 8.94 14.53 6.58
C ALA A 15 8.67 15.89 5.91
N SER A 16 9.64 16.79 6.01
CA SER A 16 9.62 18.07 5.30
C SER A 16 9.94 17.90 3.81
N ALA A 17 9.74 18.95 3.01
CA ALA A 17 10.16 18.95 1.62
C ALA A 17 11.68 18.71 1.45
N ASP A 18 12.52 19.13 2.40
CA ASP A 18 13.96 18.82 2.36
C ASP A 18 14.24 17.35 2.67
N ASP A 19 13.52 16.77 3.63
CA ASP A 19 13.63 15.35 3.95
C ASP A 19 13.25 14.49 2.75
N ILE A 20 12.13 14.81 2.08
CA ILE A 20 11.67 14.11 0.87
C ILE A 20 12.75 14.15 -0.23
N ARG A 21 13.32 15.33 -0.50
CA ARG A 21 14.41 15.47 -1.49
C ARG A 21 15.63 14.63 -1.13
N ARG A 22 15.98 14.54 0.15
CA ARG A 22 17.11 13.72 0.61
C ARG A 22 16.79 12.23 0.50
N ILE A 23 15.58 11.81 0.88
CA ILE A 23 15.16 10.41 0.80
C ILE A 23 15.28 9.94 -0.65
N ASP A 24 14.70 10.69 -1.60
CA ASP A 24 14.80 10.41 -3.03
C ASP A 24 16.26 10.46 -3.52
N GLY A 25 17.00 11.53 -3.22
CA GLY A 25 18.38 11.72 -3.70
C GLY A 25 19.37 10.63 -3.23
N TYR A 26 19.10 9.96 -2.10
CA TYR A 26 19.87 8.80 -1.66
C TYR A 26 19.30 7.45 -2.12
N GLY A 27 18.11 7.43 -2.71
CA GLY A 27 17.40 6.20 -3.06
C GLY A 27 16.90 5.44 -1.82
N ALA A 28 16.63 6.15 -0.72
CA ALA A 28 15.94 5.58 0.43
C ALA A 28 14.45 5.40 0.12
N ARG A 29 13.80 4.52 0.88
CA ARG A 29 12.47 3.98 0.56
C ARG A 29 11.57 4.14 1.77
N VAL A 30 10.25 4.12 1.59
CA VAL A 30 9.31 4.40 2.70
C VAL A 30 8.34 3.23 2.91
N ALA A 31 8.17 2.82 4.16
CA ALA A 31 7.05 1.99 4.61
C ALA A 31 6.02 2.88 5.31
N HIS A 32 4.89 3.11 4.64
CA HIS A 32 3.84 3.99 5.11
C HIS A 32 2.77 3.21 5.89
N CYS A 33 2.56 3.57 7.16
CA CYS A 33 1.63 2.90 8.08
C CYS A 33 0.53 3.85 8.59
N PRO A 34 -0.38 4.31 7.72
CA PRO A 34 -1.25 5.45 8.04
C PRO A 34 -2.27 5.17 9.14
N LYS A 35 -2.85 3.97 9.23
CA LYS A 35 -3.80 3.67 10.31
C LYS A 35 -3.15 3.71 11.69
N SER A 36 -1.93 3.20 11.82
CA SER A 36 -1.16 3.28 13.08
C SER A 36 -0.84 4.72 13.46
N ASN A 37 -0.39 5.53 12.49
CA ASN A 37 -0.14 6.96 12.70
C ASN A 37 -1.40 7.68 13.20
N ALA A 38 -2.56 7.39 12.60
CA ALA A 38 -3.82 7.98 12.99
C ALA A 38 -4.28 7.51 14.38
N LYS A 39 -4.17 6.21 14.69
CA LYS A 39 -4.61 5.64 15.97
C LYS A 39 -3.95 6.30 17.17
N PHE A 40 -2.67 6.64 17.05
CA PHE A 40 -1.93 7.31 18.13
C PHE A 40 -1.86 8.84 18.00
N GLY A 41 -2.51 9.42 16.99
CA GLY A 41 -2.49 10.87 16.79
C GLY A 41 -1.13 11.43 16.36
N HIS A 42 -0.28 10.63 15.72
CA HIS A 42 1.01 11.09 15.18
C HIS A 42 0.84 12.06 14.00
N GLY A 43 -0.31 12.02 13.32
CA GLY A 43 -0.62 12.89 12.19
C GLY A 43 -0.56 12.16 10.84
N TYR A 44 -0.33 12.92 9.78
CA TYR A 44 -0.43 12.47 8.40
C TYR A 44 0.94 12.56 7.71
N ALA A 45 1.48 11.42 7.27
CA ALA A 45 2.65 11.46 6.40
C ALA A 45 2.26 12.08 5.03
N PRO A 46 3.19 12.80 4.35
CA PRO A 46 2.94 13.42 3.05
C PRO A 46 2.96 12.38 1.92
N PHE A 47 2.02 11.45 1.94
CA PHE A 47 2.01 10.26 1.08
C PHE A 47 2.05 10.62 -0.41
N GLU A 48 1.20 11.55 -0.86
CA GLU A 48 1.19 12.01 -2.26
C GLU A 48 2.52 12.66 -2.66
N ALA A 49 3.18 13.37 -1.75
CA ALA A 49 4.47 14.01 -2.03
C ALA A 49 5.59 12.97 -2.16
N PHE A 50 5.52 11.85 -1.43
CA PHE A 50 6.46 10.74 -1.65
C PHE A 50 6.28 10.11 -3.03
N LEU A 51 5.03 9.90 -3.46
CA LEU A 51 4.71 9.36 -4.78
C LEU A 51 5.18 10.32 -5.89
N ASP A 52 4.93 11.62 -5.74
CA ASP A 52 5.31 12.64 -6.72
C ASP A 52 6.83 12.81 -6.82
N ALA A 53 7.56 12.60 -5.72
CA ALA A 53 9.02 12.59 -5.71
C ALA A 53 9.62 11.33 -6.33
N GLY A 54 8.83 10.32 -6.69
CA GLY A 54 9.33 9.05 -7.23
C GLY A 54 9.92 8.10 -6.19
N ILE A 55 9.73 8.38 -4.89
CA ILE A 55 10.20 7.50 -3.81
C ILE A 55 9.44 6.17 -3.89
N ALA A 56 10.15 5.06 -3.76
CA ALA A 56 9.48 3.77 -3.61
C ALA A 56 8.78 3.69 -2.24
N VAL A 57 7.45 3.67 -2.28
CA VAL A 57 6.60 3.59 -1.09
C VAL A 57 5.82 2.28 -1.07
N GLY A 58 5.97 1.53 0.02
CA GLY A 58 5.13 0.40 0.38
C GLY A 58 4.13 0.76 1.49
N LEU A 59 3.03 0.02 1.58
CA LEU A 59 2.11 0.10 2.72
C LEU A 59 2.42 -0.96 3.77
N GLY A 60 2.32 -0.60 5.05
CA GLY A 60 2.48 -1.51 6.17
C GLY A 60 1.35 -1.36 7.18
N SER A 61 0.84 -2.47 7.72
CA SER A 61 -0.17 -2.41 8.79
C SER A 61 0.41 -1.91 10.11
N ASP A 62 1.73 -1.98 10.30
CA ASP A 62 2.38 -1.90 11.61
C ASP A 62 1.83 -2.98 12.57
N SER A 63 2.01 -2.81 13.88
CA SER A 63 1.61 -3.76 14.91
C SER A 63 0.09 -3.95 15.02
N VAL A 64 -0.33 -5.17 15.35
CA VAL A 64 -1.71 -5.46 15.76
C VAL A 64 -2.15 -4.67 17.01
N ALA A 65 -1.20 -4.17 17.82
CA ALA A 65 -1.51 -3.29 18.94
C ALA A 65 -1.75 -1.82 18.52
N SER A 66 -1.24 -1.42 17.35
CA SER A 66 -1.32 -0.05 16.80
C SER A 66 -2.28 0.07 15.62
N ASN A 67 -2.80 -1.04 15.11
CA ASN A 67 -3.77 -1.08 14.00
C ASN A 67 -5.04 -1.86 14.35
N ASN A 68 -4.82 -3.05 14.93
CA ASN A 68 -5.79 -4.09 15.29
C ASN A 68 -6.28 -5.00 14.15
N VAL A 69 -5.88 -4.74 12.91
CA VAL A 69 -6.10 -5.65 11.77
C VAL A 69 -4.88 -5.67 10.85
N CYS A 70 -4.68 -6.78 10.14
CA CYS A 70 -3.66 -6.93 9.10
C CYS A 70 -4.33 -6.99 7.72
N ASP A 71 -4.96 -5.88 7.31
CA ASP A 71 -5.67 -5.75 6.04
C ASP A 71 -5.04 -4.63 5.18
N LEU A 72 -4.30 -5.02 4.14
CA LEU A 72 -3.65 -4.06 3.24
C LEU A 72 -4.62 -3.36 2.27
N LEU A 73 -5.80 -3.92 1.99
CA LEU A 73 -6.83 -3.18 1.24
C LEU A 73 -7.39 -2.05 2.11
N GLU A 74 -7.56 -2.31 3.40
CA GLU A 74 -7.93 -1.26 4.36
C GLU A 74 -6.82 -0.23 4.54
N GLU A 75 -5.55 -0.62 4.64
CA GLU A 75 -4.43 0.34 4.63
C GLU A 75 -4.42 1.18 3.35
N SER A 76 -4.66 0.57 2.18
CA SER A 76 -4.69 1.29 0.90
C SER A 76 -5.81 2.32 0.87
N ARG A 77 -7.01 1.94 1.32
CA ARG A 77 -8.15 2.85 1.47
C ARG A 77 -7.77 4.03 2.37
N PHE A 78 -7.23 3.71 3.55
CA PHE A 78 -6.94 4.71 4.56
C PHE A 78 -5.79 5.62 4.14
N ALA A 79 -4.75 5.12 3.47
CA ALA A 79 -3.68 5.92 2.90
C ALA A 79 -4.21 6.99 1.94
N ALA A 80 -5.08 6.61 1.00
CA ALA A 80 -5.66 7.53 0.03
C ALA A 80 -6.57 8.59 0.69
N LEU A 81 -7.42 8.17 1.63
CA LEU A 81 -8.33 9.08 2.33
C LEU A 81 -7.61 10.00 3.32
N ALA A 82 -6.60 9.49 4.02
CA ALA A 82 -5.78 10.26 4.95
C ALA A 82 -4.95 11.31 4.20
N ALA A 83 -4.33 10.95 3.08
CA ALA A 83 -3.63 11.89 2.21
C ALA A 83 -4.57 13.01 1.72
N ARG A 84 -5.82 12.68 1.35
CA ARG A 84 -6.84 13.67 0.94
C ARG A 84 -7.26 14.61 2.07
N ASN A 85 -7.32 14.13 3.32
CA ASN A 85 -7.73 14.93 4.48
C ASN A 85 -6.58 15.71 5.13
N ARG A 86 -5.36 15.52 4.64
CA ARG A 86 -4.18 16.24 5.13
C ARG A 86 -4.30 17.73 4.78
N PRO A 87 -4.16 18.68 5.73
CA PRO A 87 -4.46 20.09 5.49
C PRO A 87 -3.66 20.74 4.34
N ASP A 88 -2.44 20.29 4.12
CA ASP A 88 -1.52 20.79 3.09
C ASP A 88 -1.45 19.88 1.84
N SER A 89 -2.42 18.98 1.68
CA SER A 89 -2.48 18.08 0.53
C SER A 89 -2.55 18.84 -0.79
N GLN A 90 -1.66 18.51 -1.72
CA GLN A 90 -1.57 19.19 -3.02
C GLN A 90 -2.45 18.54 -4.09
N ARG A 91 -2.80 17.26 -3.92
CA ARG A 91 -3.64 16.50 -4.85
C ARG A 91 -4.22 15.26 -4.22
N PHE A 92 -5.21 14.69 -4.89
CA PHE A 92 -5.75 13.40 -4.48
C PHE A 92 -4.87 12.24 -4.96
N VAL A 93 -4.67 11.28 -4.07
CA VAL A 93 -4.13 9.96 -4.42
C VAL A 93 -5.27 9.13 -5.00
N SER A 94 -5.06 8.60 -6.20
CA SER A 94 -6.00 7.72 -6.88
C SER A 94 -6.01 6.32 -6.27
N ALA A 95 -7.09 5.56 -6.50
CA ALA A 95 -7.15 4.15 -6.11
C ALA A 95 -6.02 3.34 -6.75
N ARG A 96 -5.67 3.64 -8.00
CA ARG A 96 -4.57 2.98 -8.70
C ARG A 96 -3.22 3.21 -8.04
N GLU A 97 -2.94 4.43 -7.60
CA GLU A 97 -1.71 4.77 -6.88
C GLU A 97 -1.63 4.07 -5.52
N ALA A 98 -2.74 4.05 -4.76
CA ALA A 98 -2.81 3.32 -3.50
C ALA A 98 -2.58 1.81 -3.70
N LEU A 99 -3.23 1.21 -4.71
CA LEU A 99 -3.01 -0.20 -5.05
C LEU A 99 -1.58 -0.46 -5.52
N THR A 100 -0.98 0.48 -6.26
CA THR A 100 0.42 0.39 -6.69
C THR A 100 1.33 0.39 -5.48
N ALA A 101 1.13 1.27 -4.50
CA ALA A 101 1.89 1.27 -3.24
C ALA A 101 1.75 -0.04 -2.46
N ALA A 102 0.56 -0.66 -2.47
CA ALA A 102 0.31 -1.96 -1.85
C ALA A 102 0.94 -3.16 -2.59
N THR A 103 1.38 -2.99 -3.83
CA THR A 103 1.90 -4.05 -4.70
C THR A 103 3.32 -3.74 -5.19
N LEU A 104 3.46 -3.19 -6.40
CA LEU A 104 4.75 -2.85 -7.00
C LEU A 104 5.56 -1.85 -6.17
N GLY A 105 4.92 -0.89 -5.53
CA GLY A 105 5.57 0.07 -4.63
C GLY A 105 6.21 -0.60 -3.42
N GLY A 106 5.50 -1.55 -2.80
CA GLY A 106 6.05 -2.41 -1.74
C GLY A 106 7.21 -3.27 -2.24
N ALA A 107 7.09 -3.89 -3.41
CA ALA A 107 8.17 -4.67 -4.02
C ALA A 107 9.43 -3.81 -4.24
N ARG A 108 9.28 -2.60 -4.79
CA ARG A 108 10.39 -1.63 -4.96
C ARG A 108 10.97 -1.18 -3.63
N ALA A 109 10.12 -0.93 -2.63
CA ALA A 109 10.56 -0.53 -1.30
C ALA A 109 11.40 -1.61 -0.60
N LEU A 110 11.16 -2.90 -0.93
CA LEU A 110 11.91 -4.05 -0.44
C LEU A 110 13.07 -4.47 -1.36
N GLY A 111 13.17 -3.91 -2.57
CA GLY A 111 14.18 -4.32 -3.58
C GLY A 111 13.91 -5.70 -4.18
N LEU A 112 12.63 -6.04 -4.36
CA LEU A 112 12.14 -7.31 -4.91
C LEU A 112 11.30 -7.12 -6.18
N ASP A 113 11.33 -5.93 -6.79
CA ASP A 113 10.52 -5.58 -7.95
C ASP A 113 10.98 -6.26 -9.26
N ASP A 114 12.11 -6.97 -9.25
CA ASP A 114 12.50 -7.91 -10.29
C ASP A 114 11.80 -9.27 -10.16
N GLN A 115 11.31 -9.59 -8.96
CA GLN A 115 10.74 -10.90 -8.62
C GLN A 115 9.22 -10.88 -8.43
N ILE A 116 8.67 -9.79 -7.88
CA ILE A 116 7.25 -9.70 -7.47
C ILE A 116 6.63 -8.32 -7.79
N GLY A 117 5.39 -8.11 -7.35
CA GLY A 117 4.70 -6.81 -7.38
C GLY A 117 3.89 -6.52 -8.66
N THR A 118 4.12 -7.27 -9.74
CA THR A 118 3.35 -7.20 -11.00
C THR A 118 3.18 -8.59 -11.60
N LEU A 119 2.16 -8.76 -12.44
CA LEU A 119 1.92 -9.99 -13.20
C LEU A 119 2.62 -9.91 -14.55
N GLU A 120 3.90 -10.25 -14.59
CA GLU A 120 4.74 -10.23 -15.79
C GLU A 120 5.48 -11.56 -15.96
N PRO A 121 5.67 -12.07 -17.19
CA PRO A 121 6.46 -13.29 -17.41
C PRO A 121 7.86 -13.19 -16.79
N GLY A 122 8.26 -14.24 -16.06
CA GLY A 122 9.55 -14.31 -15.37
C GLY A 122 9.51 -13.95 -13.88
N LYS A 123 8.45 -13.28 -13.42
CA LYS A 123 8.22 -13.02 -11.99
C LYS A 123 7.58 -14.21 -11.29
N GLN A 124 7.69 -14.24 -9.96
CA GLN A 124 7.02 -15.25 -9.13
C GLN A 124 5.50 -15.11 -9.23
N ALA A 125 4.80 -16.25 -9.18
CA ALA A 125 3.34 -16.27 -9.15
C ALA A 125 2.82 -15.97 -7.73
N ASP A 126 2.96 -14.69 -7.34
CA ASP A 126 2.40 -14.10 -6.12
C ASP A 126 1.09 -13.41 -6.47
N ILE A 127 -0.04 -14.09 -6.24
CA ILE A 127 -1.35 -13.70 -6.77
C ILE A 127 -2.39 -13.70 -5.64
N ALA A 128 -3.14 -12.62 -5.54
CA ALA A 128 -4.38 -12.56 -4.76
C ALA A 128 -5.58 -12.42 -5.69
N VAL A 129 -6.64 -13.20 -5.47
CA VAL A 129 -7.90 -13.09 -6.19
C VAL A 129 -8.93 -12.52 -5.24
N VAL A 130 -9.53 -11.39 -5.63
CA VAL A 130 -10.55 -10.68 -4.86
C VAL A 130 -11.88 -10.78 -5.60
N SER A 131 -12.92 -11.27 -4.93
CA SER A 131 -14.28 -11.29 -5.46
C SER A 131 -14.88 -9.89 -5.38
N LEU A 132 -15.55 -9.46 -6.45
CA LEU A 132 -16.27 -8.19 -6.52
C LEU A 132 -17.78 -8.39 -6.66
N THR A 133 -18.28 -9.57 -6.25
CA THR A 133 -19.70 -9.94 -6.43
C THR A 133 -20.58 -9.55 -5.24
N SER A 134 -20.01 -9.02 -4.15
CA SER A 134 -20.80 -8.58 -3.00
C SER A 134 -21.52 -7.27 -3.31
N LEU A 135 -22.69 -7.08 -2.69
CA LEU A 135 -23.50 -5.87 -2.82
C LEU A 135 -22.71 -4.61 -2.43
N ALA A 136 -21.72 -4.72 -1.54
CA ALA A 136 -20.89 -3.59 -1.13
C ALA A 136 -20.02 -3.02 -2.26
N GLN A 137 -19.70 -3.81 -3.30
CA GLN A 137 -18.90 -3.36 -4.45
C GLN A 137 -19.75 -2.97 -5.67
N GLN A 138 -21.06 -3.24 -5.68
CA GLN A 138 -21.90 -3.07 -6.86
C GLN A 138 -22.58 -1.69 -6.91
N PRO A 139 -22.70 -1.06 -8.10
CA PRO A 139 -22.12 -1.49 -9.39
C PRO A 139 -20.62 -1.22 -9.49
N VAL A 140 -19.87 -2.12 -10.12
CA VAL A 140 -18.44 -1.92 -10.39
C VAL A 140 -18.26 -1.14 -11.70
N THR A 141 -18.00 0.17 -11.59
CA THR A 141 -17.69 1.04 -12.74
C THR A 141 -16.19 1.28 -12.93
N ASP A 142 -15.41 1.22 -11.84
CA ASP A 142 -13.95 1.27 -11.83
C ASP A 142 -13.42 0.17 -10.90
N ILE A 143 -12.61 -0.74 -11.46
CA ILE A 143 -12.05 -1.89 -10.75
C ILE A 143 -11.09 -1.47 -9.62
N HIS A 144 -10.30 -0.41 -9.80
CA HIS A 144 -9.36 0.05 -8.78
C HIS A 144 -10.13 0.68 -7.62
N ALA A 145 -11.15 1.49 -7.94
CA ALA A 145 -12.01 2.08 -6.93
C ALA A 145 -12.77 1.00 -6.14
N ALA A 146 -13.29 -0.03 -6.82
CA ALA A 146 -13.96 -1.15 -6.16
C ALA A 146 -13.01 -1.93 -5.24
N LEU A 147 -11.78 -2.20 -5.67
CA LEU A 147 -10.76 -2.88 -4.86
C LEU A 147 -10.34 -2.05 -3.63
N VAL A 148 -9.99 -0.78 -3.82
CA VAL A 148 -9.45 0.06 -2.75
C VAL A 148 -10.54 0.61 -1.83
N PHE A 149 -11.63 1.14 -2.38
CA PHE A 149 -12.63 1.83 -1.58
C PHE A 149 -13.77 0.92 -1.12
N SER A 150 -14.08 -0.18 -1.82
CA SER A 150 -15.24 -1.03 -1.53
C SER A 150 -14.93 -2.47 -1.10
N SER A 151 -13.68 -2.93 -1.17
CA SER A 151 -13.29 -4.30 -0.80
C SER A 151 -12.46 -4.37 0.49
N ASN A 152 -12.43 -5.53 1.13
CA ASN A 152 -11.62 -5.80 2.31
C ASN A 152 -11.08 -7.24 2.28
N ALA A 153 -10.31 -7.64 3.30
CA ALA A 153 -9.70 -8.96 3.37
C ALA A 153 -10.71 -10.14 3.24
N ARG A 154 -11.99 -9.96 3.60
CA ARG A 154 -13.02 -11.00 3.45
C ARG A 154 -13.42 -11.27 2.01
N ASP A 155 -13.14 -10.35 1.10
CA ASP A 155 -13.43 -10.49 -0.32
C ASP A 155 -12.32 -11.28 -1.05
N VAL A 156 -11.18 -11.53 -0.39
CA VAL A 156 -10.11 -12.39 -0.94
C VAL A 156 -10.60 -13.84 -0.95
N VAL A 157 -10.58 -14.47 -2.12
CA VAL A 157 -11.04 -15.86 -2.32
C VAL A 157 -9.90 -16.83 -2.60
N MET A 158 -8.72 -16.33 -2.96
CA MET A 158 -7.53 -17.14 -3.17
C MET A 158 -6.26 -16.30 -2.99
N THR A 159 -5.23 -16.91 -2.42
CA THR A 159 -3.88 -16.36 -2.35
C THR A 159 -2.88 -17.44 -2.75
N MET A 160 -1.93 -17.07 -3.61
CA MET A 160 -0.84 -17.90 -4.09
C MET A 160 0.48 -17.19 -3.82
N VAL A 161 1.50 -17.94 -3.40
CA VAL A 161 2.88 -17.45 -3.17
C VAL A 161 3.85 -18.38 -3.87
N ALA A 162 4.68 -17.83 -4.75
CA ALA A 162 5.63 -18.55 -5.59
C ALA A 162 5.00 -19.75 -6.31
N GLY A 163 3.75 -19.61 -6.79
CA GLY A 163 3.01 -20.68 -7.47
C GLY A 163 2.27 -21.67 -6.55
N ASN A 164 2.39 -21.53 -5.23
CA ASN A 164 1.74 -22.42 -4.27
C ASN A 164 0.50 -21.76 -3.68
N ASP A 165 -0.64 -22.45 -3.75
CA ASP A 165 -1.87 -21.99 -3.08
C ASP A 165 -1.65 -21.99 -1.56
N VAL A 166 -1.71 -20.82 -0.93
CA VAL A 166 -1.62 -20.66 0.54
C VAL A 166 -2.99 -20.42 1.17
N PHE A 167 -3.95 -19.94 0.38
CA PHE A 167 -5.32 -19.76 0.79
C PHE A 167 -6.26 -19.98 -0.42
N ARG A 168 -7.37 -20.67 -0.18
CA ARG A 168 -8.47 -20.77 -1.14
C ARG A 168 -9.77 -20.92 -0.36
N GLN A 169 -10.74 -20.05 -0.65
CA GLN A 169 -12.05 -20.13 -0.04
C GLN A 169 -12.76 -21.40 -0.51
N SER A 170 -13.20 -22.23 0.43
CA SER A 170 -13.97 -23.42 0.11
C SER A 170 -15.28 -23.02 -0.56
N VAL A 171 -15.48 -23.45 -1.80
CA VAL A 171 -16.79 -23.36 -2.45
C VAL A 171 -17.70 -24.37 -1.76
N LYS A 172 -18.63 -23.89 -0.93
CA LYS A 172 -19.77 -24.74 -0.54
C LYS A 172 -20.57 -24.99 -1.82
N ARG A 173 -20.49 -26.23 -2.32
CA ARG A 173 -21.42 -26.73 -3.35
C ARG A 173 -22.83 -26.77 -2.80
#